data_AF-A0A962KH27-F1
#
_entry.id   AF-A0A962KH27-F1
#
_cell.length_a   1.000
_cell.length_b   1.000
_cell.length_c   1.000
_cell.angle_alpha   90.00
_cell.angle_beta   90.00
_cell.angle_gamma   90.00
#
_symmetry.space_group_name_H-M   'P 1'
#
loop_
_entity.id
_entity.type
_entity.pdbx_description
1 polymer ?
#
loop_
_entity_poly.entity_id
_entity_poly.type
_entity_poly.pdbx_seq_one_letter_code
_entity_poly.pdbx_strand_id
1 'polypeptide(L)'
;MTTQDTNVFTEDAPMFSGVPQHAQFARMQHLMPCLLMEPSPHPMVFPDGDRIALPTTYTFEGDVRNTHALLGATYTSALLVLKEGRVCFEDYWLTGGRTTQWISMSVAKSVVSALV
;
A
#
# COMPACT_ATOMS: atom_id res chain seq x y z
N MET A 1 -12.39 -37.53 0.43
CA MET A 1 -11.68 -37.92 -0.82
C MET A 1 -12.32 -37.12 -1.93
N THR A 2 -11.74 -36.08 -2.52
CA THR A 2 -10.34 -35.63 -2.53
C THR A 2 -10.37 -34.15 -2.88
N THR A 3 -9.77 -33.31 -2.04
CA THR A 3 -9.50 -31.90 -2.29
C THR A 3 -8.44 -31.81 -3.39
N GLN A 4 -8.76 -31.15 -4.51
CA GLN A 4 -7.76 -30.68 -5.47
C GLN A 4 -8.03 -29.21 -5.75
N ASP A 5 -7.75 -28.37 -4.75
CA ASP A 5 -7.46 -26.96 -4.99
C ASP A 5 -6.08 -26.90 -5.65
N THR A 6 -6.09 -27.04 -6.97
CA THR A 6 -4.90 -26.86 -7.78
C THR A 6 -4.73 -25.37 -7.91
N ASN A 7 -3.94 -24.79 -7.02
CA ASN A 7 -3.51 -23.41 -7.10
C ASN A 7 -2.66 -23.29 -8.37
N VAL A 8 -3.30 -22.94 -9.49
CA VAL A 8 -2.62 -22.74 -10.77
C VAL A 8 -1.78 -21.49 -10.61
N PHE A 9 -0.48 -21.68 -10.37
CA PHE A 9 0.50 -20.65 -10.57
C PHE A 9 0.45 -20.25 -12.04
N THR A 10 -0.12 -19.08 -12.34
CA THR A 10 0.10 -18.46 -13.65
C THR A 10 1.57 -18.06 -13.74
N GLU A 11 2.37 -18.85 -14.45
CA GLU A 11 3.78 -18.58 -14.77
C GLU A 11 3.98 -17.25 -15.53
N ASP A 12 2.91 -16.63 -16.03
CA ASP A 12 2.96 -15.53 -17.00
C ASP A 12 2.99 -14.11 -16.41
N ALA A 13 3.14 -13.95 -15.09
CA ALA A 13 3.35 -12.63 -14.49
C ALA A 13 4.83 -12.48 -14.08
N PRO A 14 5.74 -12.05 -14.98
CA PRO A 14 7.15 -11.88 -14.63
C PRO A 14 7.31 -10.75 -13.60
N MET A 15 7.22 -11.12 -12.33
CA MET A 15 7.48 -10.21 -11.22
C MET A 15 8.96 -9.87 -11.18
N PHE A 16 9.25 -8.63 -10.78
CA PHE A 16 10.63 -8.13 -10.63
C PHE A 16 11.44 -8.11 -11.94
N SER A 17 10.75 -7.97 -13.08
CA SER A 17 11.34 -7.86 -14.43
C SER A 17 11.92 -6.48 -14.75
N GLY A 18 11.81 -5.51 -13.83
CA GLY A 18 12.16 -4.10 -14.07
C GLY A 18 11.03 -3.26 -14.67
N VAL A 19 9.92 -3.88 -15.07
CA VAL A 19 8.68 -3.19 -15.46
C VAL A 19 7.91 -2.72 -14.20
N PRO A 20 7.16 -1.60 -14.24
CA PRO A 20 6.33 -1.18 -13.12
C PRO A 20 5.31 -2.25 -12.69
N GLN A 21 5.28 -2.56 -11.39
CA GLN A 21 4.52 -3.68 -10.82
C GLN A 21 3.25 -3.26 -10.06
N HIS A 22 2.81 -2.00 -10.19
CA HIS A 22 1.67 -1.48 -9.42
C HIS A 22 0.39 -2.30 -9.65
N ALA A 23 0.17 -2.83 -10.86
CA ALA A 23 -0.97 -3.67 -11.18
C ALA A 23 -0.89 -5.08 -10.54
N GLN A 24 0.30 -5.60 -10.26
CA GLN A 24 0.52 -6.91 -9.67
C GLN A 24 0.52 -6.83 -8.14
N PHE A 25 1.22 -5.83 -7.59
CA PHE A 25 1.38 -5.62 -6.15
C PHE A 25 0.08 -5.31 -5.41
N ALA A 26 -0.90 -4.69 -6.09
CA ALA A 26 -2.24 -4.44 -5.58
C ALA A 26 -3.17 -5.68 -5.56
N ARG A 27 -2.71 -6.83 -6.07
CA ARG A 27 -3.51 -8.05 -6.19
C ARG A 27 -2.74 -9.32 -5.86
N MET A 28 -1.68 -9.22 -5.06
CA MET A 28 -0.82 -10.35 -4.71
C MET A 28 -1.58 -11.55 -4.14
N GLN A 29 -2.68 -11.31 -3.41
CA GLN A 29 -3.58 -12.34 -2.89
C GLN A 29 -4.24 -13.21 -3.98
N HIS A 30 -4.30 -12.75 -5.23
CA HIS A 30 -4.82 -13.52 -6.37
C HIS A 30 -3.71 -14.18 -7.20
N LEU A 31 -2.44 -13.82 -6.96
CA LEU A 31 -1.29 -14.29 -7.74
C LEU A 31 -0.49 -15.37 -7.01
N MET A 32 -0.64 -15.47 -5.69
CA MET A 32 0.11 -16.40 -4.85
C MET A 32 -0.81 -17.02 -3.79
N PRO A 33 -0.53 -18.26 -3.33
CA PRO A 33 -1.19 -18.81 -2.16
C PRO A 33 -1.06 -17.86 -0.96
N CYS A 34 -2.19 -17.51 -0.36
CA CYS A 34 -2.23 -16.71 0.87
C CYS A 34 -3.31 -17.24 1.82
N LEU A 35 -3.10 -17.05 3.12
CA LEU A 35 -4.14 -17.24 4.12
C LEU A 35 -4.80 -15.89 4.42
N LEU A 36 -6.13 -15.90 4.55
CA LEU A 36 -6.88 -14.73 4.96
C LEU A 36 -6.67 -14.46 6.45
N MET A 37 -6.24 -13.24 6.78
CA MET A 37 -6.27 -12.71 8.14
C MET A 37 -7.55 -11.88 8.28
N GLU A 38 -8.54 -12.43 8.96
CA GLU A 38 -9.83 -11.75 9.15
C GLU A 38 -9.67 -10.43 9.90
N PRO A 39 -10.34 -9.35 9.45
CA PRO A 39 -10.36 -8.10 10.21
C PRO A 39 -11.07 -8.30 11.56
N SER A 40 -10.75 -7.46 12.55
CA SER A 40 -11.46 -7.46 13.83
C SER A 40 -12.97 -7.23 13.60
N PRO A 41 -13.87 -7.94 14.32
CA PRO A 41 -15.30 -7.64 14.30
C PRO A 41 -15.63 -6.25 14.87
N HIS A 42 -14.70 -5.64 15.60
CA HIS A 42 -14.81 -4.29 16.16
C HIS A 42 -13.56 -3.50 15.75
N PRO A 43 -13.48 -3.01 14.50
CA PRO A 43 -12.32 -2.27 14.04
C PRO A 43 -12.27 -0.89 14.69
N MET A 44 -11.06 -0.45 15.07
CA MET A 44 -10.83 0.95 15.43
C MET A 44 -10.84 1.78 14.15
N VAL A 45 -11.77 2.73 14.06
CA VAL A 45 -11.83 3.68 12.95
C VAL A 45 -11.11 4.97 13.37
N PHE A 46 -10.11 5.40 12.59
CA PHE A 46 -9.48 6.69 12.81
C PHE A 46 -10.49 7.81 12.52
N PRO A 47 -10.74 8.73 13.46
CA PRO A 47 -11.58 9.89 13.18
C PRO A 47 -10.89 10.83 12.19
N ASP A 48 -11.69 11.62 11.46
CA ASP A 48 -11.18 12.73 10.69
C ASP A 48 -10.61 13.83 11.61
N GLY A 49 -9.56 14.49 11.12
CA GLY A 49 -9.00 15.70 11.70
C GLY A 49 -9.08 16.87 10.72
N ASP A 50 -8.42 17.97 11.06
CA ASP A 50 -8.31 19.13 10.18
C ASP A 50 -7.56 18.73 8.91
N ARG A 51 -8.20 18.90 7.76
CA ARG A 51 -7.63 18.53 6.46
C ARG A 51 -6.48 19.46 6.12
N ILE A 52 -5.36 18.87 5.73
CA ILE A 52 -4.20 19.59 5.20
C ILE A 52 -4.09 19.36 3.70
N ALA A 53 -3.47 20.30 2.99
CA ALA A 53 -2.96 20.06 1.65
C ALA A 53 -1.48 19.70 1.73
N LEU A 54 -1.01 18.85 0.82
CA LEU A 54 0.44 18.67 0.66
C LEU A 54 1.06 19.99 0.17
N PRO A 55 2.27 20.33 0.65
CA PRO A 55 2.98 21.49 0.12
C PRO A 55 3.26 21.26 -1.36
N THR A 56 3.07 22.28 -2.20
CA THR A 56 3.31 22.18 -3.65
C THR A 56 4.78 21.92 -3.98
N THR A 57 5.67 22.38 -3.10
CA THR A 57 7.13 22.25 -3.23
C THR A 57 7.79 21.94 -1.89
N TYR A 58 8.99 21.37 -1.95
CA TYR A 58 9.85 21.14 -0.80
C TYR A 58 11.30 21.47 -1.15
N THR A 59 12.11 21.82 -0.16
CA THR A 59 13.54 22.06 -0.36
C THR A 59 14.33 20.80 -0.02
N PHE A 60 15.22 20.38 -0.92
CA PHE A 60 16.14 19.27 -0.69
C PHE A 60 17.49 19.61 -1.32
N GLU A 61 18.56 19.53 -0.53
CA GLU A 61 19.93 19.87 -0.95
C GLU A 61 20.08 21.30 -1.52
N GLY A 62 19.26 22.24 -1.03
CA GLY A 62 19.26 23.63 -1.50
C GLY A 62 18.36 23.90 -2.70
N ASP A 63 17.85 22.86 -3.36
CA ASP A 63 16.95 22.99 -4.51
C ASP A 63 15.49 22.94 -4.08
N VAL A 64 14.66 23.81 -4.68
CA VAL A 64 13.21 23.74 -4.58
C VAL A 64 12.68 22.71 -5.58
N ARG A 65 12.03 21.66 -5.09
CA ARG A 65 11.50 20.53 -5.87
C ARG A 65 9.98 20.44 -5.74
N ASN A 66 9.32 19.87 -6.74
CA ASN A 66 7.86 19.72 -6.76
C ASN A 66 7.42 18.42 -6.06
N THR A 67 6.48 18.51 -5.13
CA THR A 67 6.02 17.36 -4.33
C THR A 67 5.25 16.35 -5.17
N HIS A 68 4.38 16.79 -6.09
CA HIS A 68 3.65 15.88 -6.98
C HIS A 68 4.58 15.16 -7.95
N ALA A 69 5.64 15.81 -8.41
CA ALA A 69 6.67 15.19 -9.24
C ALA A 69 7.39 14.07 -8.47
N LEU A 70 7.67 14.25 -7.18
CA LEU A 70 8.22 13.18 -6.34
C LEU A 70 7.25 11.99 -6.25
N LEU A 71 5.98 12.24 -5.92
CA LEU A 71 4.98 11.18 -5.79
C LEU A 71 4.83 10.37 -7.09
N GLY A 72 4.87 11.05 -8.23
CA GLY A 72 4.87 10.41 -9.55
C GLY A 72 6.15 9.60 -9.83
N ALA A 73 7.32 10.19 -9.58
CA ALA A 73 8.61 9.55 -9.82
C ALA A 73 8.85 8.30 -8.97
N THR A 74 8.27 8.25 -7.77
CA THR A 74 8.36 7.09 -6.86
C THR A 74 7.23 6.08 -7.04
N TYR A 75 6.34 6.28 -8.02
CA TYR A 75 5.15 5.44 -8.23
C TYR A 75 4.31 5.29 -6.95
N THR A 76 4.14 6.40 -6.21
CA THR A 76 3.37 6.40 -4.97
C THR A 76 1.92 6.05 -5.28
N SER A 77 1.41 4.99 -4.65
CA SER A 77 0.03 4.53 -4.87
C SER A 77 -0.95 5.03 -3.79
N ALA A 78 -0.46 5.34 -2.59
CA ALA A 78 -1.27 5.90 -1.52
C ALA A 78 -0.38 6.72 -0.57
N LEU A 79 -0.94 7.77 0.01
CA LEU A 79 -0.35 8.50 1.13
C LEU A 79 -1.42 8.81 2.17
N LEU A 80 -1.20 8.34 3.40
CA LEU A 80 -2.03 8.61 4.55
C LEU A 80 -1.19 9.35 5.60
N VAL A 81 -1.69 10.48 6.08
CA VAL A 81 -1.07 11.25 7.16
C VAL A 81 -2.03 11.28 8.35
N LEU A 82 -1.55 10.77 9.48
CA LEU A 82 -2.22 10.83 10.76
C LEU A 82 -1.54 11.88 11.65
N LYS A 83 -2.33 12.74 12.28
CA LYS A 83 -1.88 13.65 13.34
C LYS A 83 -2.74 13.42 14.56
N GLU A 84 -2.12 13.09 15.69
CA GLU A 84 -2.82 12.85 16.97
C GLU A 84 -3.94 11.80 16.84
N GLY A 85 -3.70 10.74 16.07
CA GLY A 85 -4.67 9.67 15.83
C GLY A 85 -5.83 10.06 14.90
N ARG A 86 -5.74 11.20 14.20
CA ARG A 86 -6.77 11.67 13.27
C ARG A 86 -6.25 11.73 11.84
N VAL A 87 -7.10 11.40 10.87
CA VAL A 87 -6.77 11.50 9.44
C VAL A 87 -6.79 12.97 9.02
N CYS A 88 -5.63 13.53 8.69
CA CYS A 88 -5.51 14.90 8.18
C CYS A 88 -5.25 14.96 6.66
N PHE A 89 -4.72 13.88 6.08
CA PHE A 89 -4.56 13.74 4.63
C PHE A 89 -4.66 12.27 4.23
N GLU A 90 -5.37 11.99 3.14
CA GLU A 90 -5.52 10.66 2.57
C GLU A 90 -5.81 10.83 1.07
N ASP A 91 -4.88 10.39 0.23
CA ASP A 91 -5.05 10.37 -1.22
C ASP A 91 -4.47 9.07 -1.82
N TYR A 92 -4.98 8.71 -3.00
CA TYR A 92 -4.67 7.49 -3.72
C TYR A 92 -4.38 7.78 -5.20
N TRP A 93 -3.40 7.06 -5.75
CA TRP A 93 -2.99 7.15 -7.15
C TRP A 93 -2.67 5.75 -7.71
N LEU A 94 -2.43 5.65 -9.02
CA LEU A 94 -2.13 4.39 -9.70
C LEU A 94 -3.22 3.34 -9.41
N THR A 95 -2.85 2.24 -8.74
CA THR A 95 -3.73 1.14 -8.31
C THR A 95 -3.97 1.15 -6.80
N GLY A 96 -3.69 2.27 -6.12
CA GLY A 96 -4.09 2.49 -4.74
C GLY A 96 -5.58 2.80 -4.62
N GLY A 97 -6.13 2.52 -3.44
CA GLY A 97 -7.50 2.86 -3.10
C GLY A 97 -7.79 2.50 -1.66
N ARG A 98 -8.81 3.13 -1.08
CA ARG A 98 -9.16 2.99 0.34
C ARG A 98 -9.42 1.55 0.79
N THR A 99 -9.93 0.71 -0.10
CA THR A 99 -10.23 -0.69 0.15
C THR A 99 -9.32 -1.65 -0.60
N THR A 100 -8.24 -1.15 -1.21
CA THR A 100 -7.31 -1.98 -1.99
C THR A 100 -6.16 -2.46 -1.12
N GLN A 101 -5.97 -3.77 -1.04
CA GLN A 101 -4.84 -4.35 -0.32
C GLN A 101 -3.58 -4.29 -1.18
N TRP A 102 -2.50 -3.79 -0.60
CA TRP A 102 -1.19 -3.73 -1.23
C TRP A 102 -0.19 -4.57 -0.44
N ILE A 103 0.68 -5.28 -1.16
CA ILE A 103 1.81 -5.95 -0.51
C ILE A 103 2.68 -4.94 0.22
N SER A 104 2.88 -5.16 1.52
CA SER A 104 3.65 -4.27 2.39
C SER A 104 5.16 -4.51 2.31
N MET A 105 5.58 -5.56 1.60
CA MET A 105 6.95 -6.06 1.59
C MET A 105 7.45 -6.26 3.04
N SER A 106 8.69 -5.84 3.35
CA SER A 106 9.30 -6.03 4.66
C SER A 106 8.61 -5.29 5.82
N VAL A 107 7.66 -4.36 5.59
CA VAL A 107 6.86 -3.77 6.67
C VAL A 107 6.07 -4.85 7.43
N ALA A 108 5.75 -5.99 6.78
CA ALA A 108 5.12 -7.13 7.44
C ALA A 108 5.93 -7.67 8.63
N LYS A 109 7.27 -7.54 8.61
CA LYS A 109 8.15 -8.01 9.69
C LYS A 109 7.88 -7.26 11.00
N SER A 110 7.55 -5.98 10.94
CA SER A 110 7.20 -5.17 12.12
C SER A 110 5.89 -5.62 12.77
N VAL A 111 4.93 -6.07 11.96
CA VAL A 111 3.66 -6.63 12.47
C VAL A 111 3.93 -7.95 13.19
N VAL A 112 4.74 -8.83 12.59
CA VAL A 112 5.11 -10.11 13.20
C VAL A 112 5.91 -9.90 14.49
N SER A 113 6.84 -8.93 14.53
CA SER A 113 7.62 -8.66 15.75
C SER A 113 6.78 -8.10 16.90
N ALA A 114 5.63 -7.50 16.63
CA ALA A 114 4.74 -7.06 17.71
C ALA A 114 4.03 -8.23 18.40
N LEU A 115 4.08 -9.44 17.82
CA LEU A 115 3.48 -10.67 18.35
C LEU A 115 4.46 -11.54 19.14
N VAL A 116 5.77 -11.25 19.09
CA VAL A 116 6.86 -12.04 19.71
C VAL A 116 7.59 -11.19 20.74
#